data_AF-A0AAV5EDA8-F1
#
_entry.id   AF-A0AAV5EDA8-F1
#
_cell.length_a   1.000
_cell.length_b   1.000
_cell.length_c   1.000
_cell.angle_alpha   90.00
_cell.angle_beta   90.00
_cell.angle_gamma   90.00
#
_symmetry.space_group_name_H-M   'P 1'
#
loop_
_entity.id
_entity.type
_entity.pdbx_description
1 polymer ?
#
loop_
_entity_poly.entity_id
_entity_poly.type
_entity_poly.pdbx_seq_one_letter_code
_entity_poly.pdbx_strand_id
1 'polypeptide(L)'
;MARPRSTGQRRRRPHEGGDNKVWADQEQGNGRGSHVGSGKAKQSVFYTYEAAWHIYAINWSVCSDKKYRLAIASLLQQVPNRVEIIQLDEASGDIAPILAFDHQYPPTKTMFIPDPHVICPDLLATSTNRQE
;
A
#
# COMPACT_ATOMS: atom_id res chain seq x y z
N MET A 1 -44.97 9.11 51.07
CA MET A 1 -45.11 7.97 52.02
C MET A 1 -44.24 6.81 51.56
N ALA A 2 -43.87 5.96 52.52
CA ALA A 2 -42.62 5.20 52.62
C ALA A 2 -42.50 3.89 51.80
N ARG A 3 -41.25 3.48 51.55
CA ARG A 3 -40.77 2.10 51.29
C ARG A 3 -41.00 1.22 52.55
N PRO A 4 -40.98 -0.16 52.56
CA PRO A 4 -39.85 -0.97 52.01
C PRO A 4 -40.00 -2.51 51.75
N ARG A 5 -38.88 -3.13 51.29
CA ARG A 5 -38.38 -4.55 51.41
C ARG A 5 -39.15 -5.65 50.63
N SER A 6 -38.59 -6.76 50.13
CA SER A 6 -37.37 -7.53 50.43
C SER A 6 -37.04 -8.45 49.22
N THR A 7 -35.81 -8.45 48.68
CA THR A 7 -34.73 -9.46 48.84
C THR A 7 -35.08 -10.94 48.55
N GLY A 8 -34.51 -11.48 47.46
CA GLY A 8 -34.53 -12.90 47.10
C GLY A 8 -33.31 -13.32 46.25
N GLN A 9 -32.24 -13.70 46.95
CA GLN A 9 -31.10 -14.57 46.59
C GLN A 9 -30.70 -14.79 45.10
N ARG A 10 -29.49 -14.33 44.74
CA ARG A 10 -28.66 -14.99 43.71
C ARG A 10 -27.44 -15.63 44.35
N ARG A 11 -27.34 -16.96 44.17
CA ARG A 11 -26.26 -17.82 44.67
C ARG A 11 -24.92 -17.44 44.03
N ARG A 12 -23.87 -17.40 44.86
CA ARG A 12 -22.47 -17.23 44.43
C ARG A 12 -21.91 -18.53 43.87
N ARG A 13 -21.05 -18.42 42.84
CA ARG A 13 -19.97 -19.36 42.50
C ARG A 13 -18.80 -18.59 41.86
N PRO A 14 -17.56 -19.16 41.90
CA PRO A 14 -16.37 -18.41 42.28
C PRO A 14 -15.47 -17.93 41.12
N HIS A 15 -14.48 -17.17 41.55
CA HIS A 15 -13.48 -16.36 40.86
C HIS A 15 -12.36 -17.17 40.19
N GLU A 16 -11.99 -16.82 38.95
CA GLU A 16 -10.66 -17.14 38.39
C GLU A 16 -10.25 -16.13 37.30
N GLY A 17 -9.08 -15.51 37.50
CA GLY A 17 -8.14 -15.03 36.48
C GLY A 17 -8.53 -13.84 35.60
N GLY A 18 -8.41 -12.61 36.11
CA GLY A 18 -8.35 -11.39 35.30
C GLY A 18 -6.99 -10.74 35.42
N ASP A 19 -6.12 -10.91 34.43
CA ASP A 19 -4.78 -10.34 34.36
C ASP A 19 -4.84 -8.81 34.25
N ASN A 20 -4.63 -8.15 35.39
CA ASN A 20 -4.49 -6.70 35.49
C ASN A 20 -3.08 -6.29 35.05
N LYS A 21 -2.89 -5.97 33.77
CA LYS A 21 -1.61 -5.41 33.30
C LYS A 21 -1.62 -3.88 33.43
N VAL A 22 -1.13 -3.45 34.58
CA VAL A 22 -0.70 -2.10 34.93
C VAL A 22 0.25 -1.55 33.85
N TRP A 23 -0.03 -0.37 33.31
CA TRP A 23 0.94 0.39 32.51
C TRP A 23 2.05 0.89 33.44
N ALA A 24 3.16 0.17 33.48
CA ALA A 24 4.36 0.59 34.17
C ALA A 24 5.14 1.57 33.28
N ASP A 25 5.53 2.68 33.89
CA ASP A 25 6.27 3.79 33.33
C ASP A 25 7.59 3.35 32.68
N GLN A 26 7.86 3.90 31.50
CA GLN A 26 9.08 3.66 30.74
C GLN A 26 10.22 4.52 31.30
N GLU A 27 11.08 3.92 32.13
CA GLU A 27 12.36 4.51 32.53
C GLU A 27 13.26 4.73 31.31
N GLN A 28 13.72 5.97 31.11
CA GLN A 28 14.73 6.31 30.11
C GLN A 28 16.11 5.82 30.59
N GLY A 29 16.48 4.60 30.18
CA GLY A 29 17.83 4.08 30.31
C GLY A 29 18.72 4.55 29.16
N ASN A 30 19.68 5.42 29.46
CA ASN A 30 20.74 5.85 28.55
C ASN A 30 21.76 4.72 28.34
N GLY A 31 21.50 3.82 27.39
CA GLY A 31 22.39 2.73 27.00
C GLY A 31 23.24 3.06 25.78
N ARG A 32 24.49 3.47 25.98
CA ARG A 32 25.52 3.49 24.93
C ARG A 32 25.87 2.05 24.53
N GLY A 33 25.10 1.49 23.60
CA GLY A 33 25.45 0.28 22.87
C GLY A 33 26.30 0.63 21.66
N SER A 34 27.62 0.41 21.75
CA SER A 34 28.52 0.47 20.60
C SER A 34 28.26 -0.74 19.70
N HIS A 35 27.39 -0.58 18.71
CA HIS A 35 27.24 -1.56 17.63
C HIS A 35 28.38 -1.36 16.62
N VAL A 36 29.53 -2.00 16.89
CA VAL A 36 30.47 -2.36 15.82
C VAL A 36 29.89 -3.58 15.11
N GLY A 37 28.98 -3.33 14.18
CA GLY A 37 28.55 -4.27 13.17
C GLY A 37 28.87 -3.67 11.82
N SER A 38 29.88 -4.19 11.12
CA SER A 38 30.18 -3.84 9.72
C SER A 38 29.12 -4.44 8.80
N GLY A 39 27.86 -4.06 8.98
CA GLY A 39 26.83 -4.28 7.98
C GLY A 39 26.99 -3.21 6.92
N LYS A 40 27.38 -3.60 5.69
CA LYS A 40 27.27 -2.69 4.54
C LYS A 40 25.84 -2.18 4.51
N ALA A 41 25.62 -0.92 4.85
CA ALA A 41 24.32 -0.28 4.72
C ALA A 41 23.88 -0.49 3.27
N LYS A 42 22.76 -1.20 3.06
CA LYS A 42 22.13 -1.32 1.74
C LYS A 42 21.89 0.10 1.26
N GLN A 43 22.68 0.56 0.28
CA GLN A 43 22.46 1.87 -0.29
C GLN A 43 21.09 1.85 -0.96
N SER A 44 20.22 2.77 -0.56
CA SER A 44 18.91 2.97 -1.18
C SER A 44 19.13 3.59 -2.56
N VAL A 45 18.70 2.89 -3.61
CA VAL A 45 18.67 3.42 -4.97
C VAL A 45 17.30 4.07 -5.19
N PHE A 46 17.30 5.27 -5.76
CA PHE A 46 16.10 6.01 -6.13
C PHE A 46 15.99 6.07 -7.65
N TYR A 47 14.82 5.74 -8.18
CA TYR A 47 14.51 5.88 -9.60
C TYR A 47 13.45 6.98 -9.75
N THR A 48 13.67 7.88 -10.70
CA THR A 48 12.78 9.03 -10.93
C THR A 48 12.19 8.95 -12.32
N TYR A 49 10.86 9.00 -12.40
CA TYR A 49 10.12 9.18 -13.65
C TYR A 49 9.25 10.42 -13.53
N GLU A 50 9.30 11.29 -14.53
CA GLU A 50 8.47 12.50 -14.60
C GLU A 50 7.52 12.39 -15.79
N ALA A 51 6.23 12.28 -15.50
CA ALA A 51 5.19 12.29 -16.53
C ALA A 51 4.94 13.73 -17.02
N ALA A 52 4.64 13.89 -18.31
CA ALA A 52 4.26 15.20 -18.88
C ALA A 52 2.90 15.73 -18.40
N TRP A 53 2.22 14.99 -17.53
CA TRP A 53 0.86 15.25 -17.04
C TRP A 53 0.71 14.80 -15.58
N HIS A 54 -0.34 15.28 -14.91
CA HIS A 54 -0.63 14.88 -13.53
C HIS A 54 -1.08 13.42 -13.44
N ILE A 55 -0.37 12.64 -12.63
CA ILE A 55 -0.69 11.25 -12.35
C ILE A 55 -1.89 11.21 -11.39
N TYR A 56 -2.96 10.57 -11.84
CA TYR A 56 -4.22 10.46 -11.10
C TYR A 56 -4.47 9.05 -10.56
N ALA A 57 -4.18 8.02 -11.35
CA ALA A 57 -4.23 6.63 -10.90
C ALA A 57 -2.88 5.93 -11.10
N ILE A 58 -2.55 5.01 -10.20
CA ILE A 58 -1.26 4.33 -10.14
C ILE A 58 -1.42 2.89 -9.61
N ASN A 59 -0.66 1.94 -10.15
CA ASN A 59 -0.63 0.57 -9.63
C ASN A 59 0.70 -0.15 -9.91
N TRP A 60 1.27 -0.75 -8.88
CA TRP A 60 2.46 -1.59 -9.01
C TRP A 60 2.09 -2.97 -9.55
N SER A 61 2.91 -3.48 -10.46
CA SER A 61 2.83 -4.88 -10.82
C SER A 61 3.42 -5.76 -9.73
N VAL A 62 2.82 -6.93 -9.50
CA VAL A 62 3.34 -7.95 -8.57
C VAL A 62 4.09 -9.09 -9.29
N CYS A 63 4.19 -9.00 -10.62
CA CYS A 63 4.81 -9.99 -11.49
C CYS A 63 6.32 -10.10 -11.20
N SER A 64 6.82 -11.30 -10.89
CA SER A 64 8.22 -11.49 -10.47
C SER A 64 9.25 -11.35 -11.60
N ASP A 65 8.82 -11.50 -12.85
CA ASP A 65 9.66 -11.35 -14.05
C ASP A 65 9.92 -9.87 -14.43
N LYS A 66 9.06 -8.94 -14.00
CA LYS A 66 9.09 -7.52 -14.39
C LYS A 66 9.37 -6.62 -13.20
N LYS A 67 10.64 -6.33 -12.98
CA LYS A 67 11.09 -5.50 -11.86
C LYS A 67 10.62 -4.06 -12.00
N TYR A 68 10.17 -3.48 -10.89
CA TYR A 68 9.80 -2.07 -10.77
C TYR A 68 8.85 -1.58 -11.87
N ARG A 69 7.89 -2.42 -12.24
CA ARG A 69 6.86 -2.09 -13.22
C ARG A 69 5.66 -1.41 -12.56
N LEU A 70 5.25 -0.29 -13.14
CA LEU A 70 4.23 0.59 -12.61
C LEU A 70 3.31 1.07 -13.75
N ALA A 71 2.00 0.97 -13.55
CA ALA A 71 1.02 1.60 -14.42
C ALA A 71 0.66 2.96 -13.83
N ILE A 72 0.68 4.00 -14.65
CA ILE A 72 0.26 5.36 -14.30
C ILE A 72 -0.80 5.83 -15.29
N ALA A 73 -1.73 6.66 -14.83
CA ALA A 73 -2.77 7.21 -15.68
C ALA A 73 -3.05 8.67 -15.38
N SER A 74 -3.39 9.42 -16.44
CA SER A 74 -3.59 10.86 -16.39
C SER A 74 -5.00 11.24 -15.93
N LEU A 75 -5.15 12.50 -15.51
CA LEU A 75 -6.43 13.22 -15.47
C LEU A 75 -6.28 14.53 -16.24
N LEU A 76 -6.60 14.49 -17.53
CA LEU A 76 -6.51 15.63 -18.45
C LEU A 76 -7.89 16.25 -18.67
N GLN A 77 -7.93 17.57 -18.67
CA GLN A 77 -9.15 18.34 -18.99
C GLN A 77 -9.51 18.21 -20.48
N GLN A 78 -8.49 18.14 -21.35
CA GLN A 78 -8.65 17.90 -22.78
C GLN A 78 -8.21 16.47 -23.09
N VAL A 79 -9.16 15.65 -23.52
CA VAL A 79 -8.97 14.25 -23.91
C VAL A 79 -8.11 14.14 -25.20
N PRO A 80 -7.48 12.99 -25.47
CA PRO A 80 -7.52 11.74 -24.72
C PRO A 80 -6.73 11.78 -23.41
N ASN A 81 -7.20 11.03 -22.42
CA ASN A 81 -6.37 10.67 -21.27
C ASN A 81 -5.37 9.60 -21.67
N ARG A 82 -4.30 9.44 -20.91
CA ARG A 82 -3.20 8.54 -21.22
C ARG A 82 -2.95 7.58 -20.07
N VAL A 83 -2.69 6.33 -20.42
CA VAL A 83 -2.17 5.30 -19.51
C VAL A 83 -0.80 4.89 -20.01
N GLU A 84 0.18 4.89 -19.11
CA GLU A 84 1.53 4.42 -19.40
C GLU A 84 1.92 3.31 -18.44
N ILE A 85 2.59 2.29 -18.98
CA ILE A 85 3.33 1.31 -18.20
C ILE A 85 4.79 1.76 -18.25
N ILE A 86 5.33 2.09 -17.11
CA ILE A 86 6.76 2.37 -16.92
C ILE A 86 7.42 1.21 -16.20
N GLN A 87 8.68 0.95 -16.53
CA GLN A 87 9.44 -0.16 -15.97
C GLN A 87 10.93 0.20 -15.91
N LEU A 88 11.64 -0.35 -14.93
CA LEU A 88 13.11 -0.31 -14.93
C LEU A 88 13.63 -1.10 -16.12
N ASP A 89 14.42 -0.44 -16.96
CA ASP A 89 15.26 -1.11 -17.95
C ASP A 89 16.58 -1.50 -17.28
N GLU A 90 16.85 -2.80 -17.17
CA GLU A 90 18.07 -3.32 -16.52
C GLU A 90 19.35 -2.98 -17.30
N ALA A 91 19.24 -2.66 -18.60
CA ALA A 91 20.39 -2.31 -19.42
C ALA A 91 20.84 -0.85 -19.21
N SER A 92 19.91 0.10 -19.21
CA SER A 92 20.21 1.51 -18.94
C SER A 92 20.30 1.82 -17.44
N GLY A 93 19.58 1.07 -16.60
CA GLY A 93 19.41 1.39 -15.19
C GLY A 93 18.37 2.49 -14.94
N ASP A 94 17.62 2.91 -15.96
CA ASP A 94 16.63 3.97 -15.87
C ASP A 94 15.20 3.41 -15.88
N ILE A 95 14.27 4.12 -15.24
CA ILE A 95 12.83 3.82 -15.34
C ILE A 95 12.24 4.56 -16.53
N ALA A 96 11.68 3.82 -17.49
CA ALA A 96 11.20 4.38 -18.75
C ALA A 96 9.86 3.78 -19.17
N PRO A 97 9.08 4.46 -20.04
CA PRO A 97 7.84 3.93 -20.59
C PRO A 97 8.12 2.76 -21.54
N ILE A 98 7.41 1.66 -21.34
CA ILE A 98 7.47 0.46 -22.21
C ILE A 98 6.19 0.28 -23.03
N LEU A 99 5.08 0.86 -22.58
CA LEU A 99 3.79 0.84 -23.27
C LEU A 99 3.01 2.10 -22.93
N ALA A 100 2.32 2.67 -23.91
CA ALA A 100 1.38 3.77 -23.71
C ALA A 100 0.13 3.53 -24.56
N PHE A 101 -1.03 3.89 -24.01
CA PHE A 101 -2.29 3.88 -24.74
C PHE A 101 -3.25 4.96 -24.23
N ASP A 102 -4.19 5.32 -25.08
CA ASP A 102 -5.14 6.39 -24.83
C ASP A 102 -6.45 5.87 -24.22
N HIS A 103 -7.08 6.73 -23.41
CA HIS A 103 -8.38 6.49 -22.80
C HIS A 103 -9.30 7.68 -23.08
N GLN A 104 -10.53 7.40 -23.52
CA GLN A 104 -11.49 8.44 -23.88
C GLN A 104 -11.92 9.27 -22.66
N TYR A 105 -11.96 8.65 -21.48
CA TYR A 105 -12.34 9.29 -20.22
C TYR A 105 -11.22 9.10 -19.19
N PRO A 106 -11.13 9.95 -18.15
CA PRO A 106 -10.12 9.81 -17.13
C PRO A 106 -10.16 8.42 -16.45
N PRO A 107 -9.04 7.67 -16.47
CA PRO A 107 -8.96 6.41 -15.75
C PRO A 107 -8.99 6.64 -14.25
N THR A 108 -10.01 6.09 -13.58
CA THR A 108 -10.15 6.18 -12.13
C THR A 108 -9.39 5.13 -11.36
N LYS A 109 -9.03 4.04 -12.04
CA LYS A 109 -8.22 2.97 -11.47
C LYS A 109 -7.46 2.23 -12.56
N THR A 110 -6.24 1.82 -12.23
CA THR A 110 -5.42 0.88 -12.98
C THR A 110 -5.10 -0.30 -12.06
N MET A 111 -5.14 -1.54 -12.56
CA MET A 111 -4.83 -2.74 -11.77
C MET A 111 -4.20 -3.80 -12.65
N PHE A 112 -2.97 -4.19 -12.34
CA PHE A 112 -2.40 -5.41 -12.89
C PHE A 112 -3.12 -6.63 -12.31
N ILE A 113 -3.15 -7.71 -13.08
CA ILE A 113 -3.50 -9.02 -12.55
C ILE A 113 -2.57 -9.37 -11.37
N PRO A 114 -3.12 -9.84 -10.22
CA PRO A 114 -2.31 -10.21 -9.07
C PRO A 114 -1.70 -11.61 -9.27
N ASP A 115 -0.71 -11.71 -10.15
CA ASP A 115 -0.05 -12.97 -10.48
C ASP A 115 1.47 -12.92 -10.27
N PRO A 116 1.95 -13.24 -9.04
CA PRO A 116 3.38 -13.22 -8.74
C PRO A 116 4.19 -14.28 -9.49
N HIS A 117 3.54 -15.39 -9.87
CA HIS A 117 4.20 -16.56 -10.47
C HIS A 117 4.12 -16.59 -12.00
N VAL A 118 3.47 -15.58 -12.60
CA VAL A 118 3.41 -15.38 -14.07
C VAL A 118 2.81 -16.59 -14.80
N ILE A 119 1.72 -17.12 -14.25
CA ILE A 119 0.98 -18.26 -14.79
C ILE A 119 -0.06 -17.79 -15.83
N CYS A 120 -0.65 -16.62 -15.59
CA CYS A 120 -1.66 -15.99 -16.43
C CYS A 120 -1.00 -15.06 -17.47
N PRO A 121 -1.71 -14.75 -18.57
CA PRO A 121 -1.33 -13.66 -19.45
C PRO A 121 -1.20 -12.34 -18.69
N ASP A 122 -0.31 -11.47 -19.17
CA ASP A 122 -0.06 -10.17 -18.57
C ASP A 122 -1.20 -9.19 -18.86
N LEU A 123 -2.07 -9.00 -17.85
CA LEU A 123 -3.28 -8.21 -18.00
C LEU A 123 -3.25 -6.97 -17.10
N LEU A 124 -3.73 -5.86 -17.67
CA LEU A 124 -3.99 -4.61 -16.97
C LEU A 124 -5.47 -4.25 -17.16
N ALA A 125 -6.19 -4.05 -16.06
CA ALA A 125 -7.55 -3.56 -16.07
C ALA A 125 -7.59 -2.06 -15.75
N THR A 126 -8.43 -1.32 -16.48
CA THR A 126 -8.68 0.11 -16.23
C THR A 126 -10.16 0.39 -16.08
N SER A 127 -10.55 1.19 -15.09
CA SER A 127 -11.91 1.73 -14.97
C SER A 127 -11.92 3.22 -15.30
N THR A 128 -13.04 3.73 -15.81
CA THR A 128 -13.20 5.16 -16.13
C THR A 128 -14.53 5.71 -15.65
N ASN A 129 -14.56 7.01 -15.39
CA ASN A 129 -15.81 7.73 -15.17
C ASN A 129 -16.27 8.42 -16.45
N ARG A 130 -17.37 7.93 -17.03
CA ARG A 130 -18.12 8.67 -18.03
C ARG A 130 -19.02 9.66 -17.31
N GLN A 131 -18.88 10.96 -17.61
CA GLN A 131 -19.89 11.96 -17.23
C GLN A 131 -20.91 12.01 -18.38
N GLU A 132 -22.18 11.73 -18.06
CA GLU A 132 -23.33 11.92 -18.97
C GLU A 132 -24.00 13.27 -18.70
#